data_AF-A0A7C2DSL9-F1
#
_entry.id   AF-A0A7C2DSL9-F1
#
_cell.length_a   1.000
_cell.length_b   1.000
_cell.length_c   1.000
_cell.angle_alpha   90.00
_cell.angle_beta   90.00
_cell.angle_gamma   90.00
#
_symmetry.space_group_name_H-M   'P 1'
#
loop_
_entity.id
_entity.type
_entity.pdbx_description
1 polymer ?
#
loop_
_entity_poly.entity_id
_entity_poly.type
_entity_poly.pdbx_seq_one_letter_code
_entity_poly.pdbx_strand_id
1 'polypeptide(L)'
;AQTQQLPPALYFAAQNDPCRGHPADVKRFRDESGSHLSRLRLLARHSGHRHDYNHVSLLTHPDAVRDHFPLVLEWLAGRYGMVQENY
;
A
#
# COMPACT_ATOMS: atom_id res chain seq x y z
N ALA A 1 28.51 12.12 -9.70
CA ALA A 1 27.58 10.97 -9.69
C ALA A 1 26.16 11.52 -9.67
N GLN A 2 25.26 11.07 -10.55
CA GLN A 2 23.84 11.46 -10.46
C GLN A 2 23.24 10.73 -9.26
N THR A 3 22.69 11.46 -8.30
CA THR A 3 21.88 10.89 -7.21
C THR A 3 20.57 10.41 -7.79
N GLN A 4 20.52 9.15 -8.23
CA GLN A 4 19.27 8.51 -8.62
C GLN A 4 18.44 8.27 -7.36
N GLN A 5 17.44 9.13 -7.13
CA GLN A 5 16.40 8.87 -6.14
C GLN A 5 15.32 7.99 -6.77
N LEU A 6 14.88 6.97 -6.03
CA LEU A 6 13.76 6.15 -6.46
C LEU A 6 12.49 7.01 -6.59
N PRO A 7 11.61 6.70 -7.56
CA PRO A 7 10.33 7.38 -7.68
C PRO A 7 9.48 7.13 -6.44
N PRO A 8 8.51 8.01 -6.14
CA PRO A 8 7.56 7.75 -5.06
C PRO A 8 6.82 6.42 -5.26
N ALA A 9 6.85 5.55 -4.25
CA ALA A 9 6.16 4.26 -4.29
C ALA A 9 5.08 4.10 -3.19
N LEU A 10 3.90 3.64 -3.59
CA LEU A 10 2.83 3.24 -2.68
C LEU A 10 2.76 1.71 -2.63
N TYR A 11 2.85 1.16 -1.43
CA TYR A 11 2.80 -0.28 -1.18
C TYR A 11 1.48 -0.62 -0.48
N PHE A 12 0.79 -1.64 -0.96
CA PHE A 12 -0.34 -2.25 -0.27
C PHE A 12 0.03 -3.62 0.26
N ALA A 13 -0.42 -3.90 1.48
CA ALA A 13 -0.37 -5.22 2.09
C ALA A 13 -1.79 -5.62 2.49
N ALA A 14 -2.15 -6.87 2.22
CA ALA A 14 -3.43 -7.44 2.62
C ALA A 14 -3.25 -8.25 3.91
N GLN A 15 -4.10 -8.01 4.92
CA GLN A 15 -4.02 -8.70 6.22
C GLN A 15 -4.10 -10.22 6.09
N ASN A 16 -4.95 -10.71 5.17
CA ASN A 16 -5.21 -12.13 4.92
C ASN A 16 -4.49 -12.63 3.66
N ASP A 17 -3.27 -12.15 3.40
CA ASP A 17 -2.40 -12.64 2.32
C ASP A 17 -1.19 -13.40 2.90
N PRO A 18 -1.30 -14.72 3.13
CA PRO A 18 -0.24 -15.46 3.83
C PRO A 18 0.99 -15.77 2.96
N CYS A 19 0.90 -15.69 1.63
CA CYS A 19 1.94 -16.26 0.76
C CYS A 19 2.44 -15.33 -0.36
N ARG A 20 1.63 -14.40 -0.88
CA ARG A 20 1.99 -13.60 -2.08
C ARG A 20 2.20 -12.12 -1.78
N GLY A 21 1.74 -11.65 -0.64
CA GLY A 21 1.79 -10.25 -0.22
C GLY A 21 1.70 -10.12 1.29
N HIS A 22 2.39 -11.00 2.02
CA HIS A 22 2.37 -11.00 3.48
C HIS A 22 2.82 -9.63 4.01
N PRO A 23 2.09 -9.02 4.96
CA PRO A 23 2.35 -7.64 5.37
C PRO A 23 3.79 -7.37 5.82
N ALA A 24 4.39 -8.34 6.53
CA ALA A 24 5.78 -8.23 6.97
C ALA A 24 6.78 -8.23 5.81
N ASP A 25 6.52 -8.99 4.74
CA ASP A 25 7.42 -9.10 3.60
C ASP A 25 7.34 -7.85 2.72
N VAL A 26 6.12 -7.31 2.53
CA VAL A 26 5.94 -6.02 1.85
C VAL A 26 6.67 -4.89 2.58
N LYS A 27 6.62 -4.87 3.92
CA LYS A 27 7.38 -3.91 4.72
C LYS A 27 8.89 -4.08 4.54
N ARG A 28 9.40 -5.31 4.62
CA ARG A 28 10.83 -5.59 4.42
C ARG A 28 11.28 -5.16 3.02
N PHE A 29 10.50 -5.46 1.99
CA PHE A 29 10.81 -5.06 0.62
C PHE A 29 10.88 -3.54 0.43
N ARG A 30 9.95 -2.79 1.03
CA ARG A 30 10.02 -1.31 1.09
C ARG A 30 11.31 -0.85 1.76
N ASP A 31 11.64 -1.43 2.92
CA ASP A 31 12.82 -1.06 3.72
C ASP A 31 14.13 -1.35 2.95
N GLU A 32 14.19 -2.49 2.25
CA GLU A 32 15.32 -2.92 1.41
C GLU A 32 15.51 -2.01 0.18
N SER A 33 14.45 -1.38 -0.32
CA SER A 33 14.54 -0.44 -1.45
C SER A 33 15.33 0.83 -1.12
N GLY A 34 15.54 1.13 0.17
CA GLY A 34 16.27 2.31 0.62
C GLY A 34 15.42 3.58 0.71
N SER A 35 16.03 4.68 1.12
CA SER A 35 15.32 5.93 1.43
C SER A 35 14.73 6.58 0.19
N HIS A 36 13.40 6.66 0.14
CA HIS A 36 12.64 7.38 -0.88
C HIS A 36 11.25 7.73 -0.33
N LEU A 37 10.49 8.54 -1.07
CA LEU A 37 9.11 8.82 -0.70
C LEU A 37 8.26 7.56 -0.87
N SER A 38 8.08 6.83 0.22
CA SER A 38 7.28 5.61 0.25
C SER A 38 6.16 5.69 1.26
N ARG A 39 5.08 4.95 1.00
CA ARG A 39 3.99 4.72 1.96
C ARG A 39 3.56 3.27 1.91
N LEU A 40 3.43 2.64 3.08
CA LEU A 40 2.82 1.33 3.24
C LEU A 40 1.41 1.44 3.82
N ARG A 41 0.47 0.78 3.16
CA ARG A 41 -0.93 0.67 3.56
C ARG A 41 -1.31 -0.78 3.84
N LEU A 42 -1.65 -1.07 5.09
CA LEU A 42 -2.26 -2.32 5.48
C LEU A 42 -3.78 -2.25 5.25
N LEU A 43 -4.29 -3.13 4.41
CA LEU A 43 -5.70 -3.26 4.04
C LEU A 43 -6.41 -4.24 5.00
N ALA A 44 -6.81 -3.72 6.16
CA ALA A 44 -7.45 -4.48 7.23
C ALA A 44 -8.57 -3.67 7.89
N ARG A 45 -9.54 -4.36 8.53
CA ARG A 45 -10.61 -3.68 9.27
C ARG A 45 -10.09 -2.87 10.44
N HIS A 46 -9.11 -3.40 11.17
CA HIS A 46 -8.52 -2.72 12.33
C HIS A 46 -7.75 -1.46 11.94
N SER A 47 -7.29 -1.35 10.69
CA SER A 47 -6.57 -0.20 10.15
C SER A 47 -7.46 0.78 9.37
N GLY A 48 -8.78 0.65 9.52
CA GLY A 48 -9.79 1.58 8.98
C GLY A 48 -10.39 1.20 7.63
N HIS A 49 -10.04 0.04 7.07
CA HIS A 49 -10.62 -0.46 5.82
C HIS A 49 -11.90 -1.27 6.06
N ARG A 50 -12.66 -1.53 5.01
CA ARG A 50 -13.99 -2.17 5.10
C ARG A 50 -13.89 -3.68 5.30
N HIS A 51 -12.78 -4.28 4.88
CA HIS A 51 -12.58 -5.74 4.87
C HIS A 51 -11.16 -6.11 5.30
N ASP A 52 -11.01 -7.34 5.80
CA ASP A 52 -9.70 -7.96 5.97
C ASP A 52 -9.31 -8.62 4.64
N TYR A 53 -8.80 -7.78 3.74
CA TYR A 53 -8.49 -8.15 2.38
C TYR A 53 -7.44 -9.27 2.32
N ASN A 54 -7.49 -10.04 1.24
CA ASN A 54 -6.51 -11.06 0.85
C ASN A 54 -5.89 -10.70 -0.51
N HIS A 55 -4.96 -11.54 -0.99
CA HIS A 55 -4.22 -11.31 -2.23
C HIS A 55 -5.10 -10.93 -3.43
N VAL A 56 -6.24 -11.61 -3.59
CA VAL A 56 -7.12 -11.43 -4.75
C VAL A 56 -8.12 -10.30 -4.50
N SER A 57 -8.78 -10.34 -3.35
CA SER A 57 -9.83 -9.39 -2.98
C SER A 57 -9.32 -7.95 -2.85
N LEU A 58 -8.03 -7.73 -2.57
CA LEU A 58 -7.47 -6.39 -2.60
C LEU A 58 -7.65 -5.73 -3.99
N LEU A 59 -7.68 -6.49 -5.09
CA LEU A 59 -7.93 -5.94 -6.43
C LEU A 59 -9.35 -6.18 -6.94
N THR A 60 -10.03 -7.22 -6.47
CA THR A 60 -11.29 -7.69 -7.08
C THR A 60 -12.53 -7.48 -6.22
N HIS A 61 -12.38 -7.14 -4.94
CA HIS A 61 -13.55 -6.94 -4.09
C HIS A 61 -14.35 -5.72 -4.56
N PRO A 62 -15.69 -5.79 -4.64
CA PRO A 62 -16.52 -4.69 -5.13
C PRO A 62 -16.34 -3.39 -4.34
N ASP A 63 -16.07 -3.49 -3.03
CA ASP A 63 -15.82 -2.31 -2.20
C ASP A 63 -14.43 -1.68 -2.38
N ALA A 64 -13.46 -2.32 -3.05
CA ALA A 64 -12.12 -1.78 -3.24
C ALA A 64 -12.14 -0.39 -3.91
N VAL A 65 -13.06 -0.19 -4.86
CA VAL A 65 -13.31 1.09 -5.55
C VAL A 65 -13.73 2.21 -4.60
N ARG A 66 -14.41 1.87 -3.50
CA ARG A 66 -14.91 2.82 -2.50
C ARG A 66 -14.06 2.85 -1.24
N ASP A 67 -12.99 2.06 -1.19
CA ASP A 67 -12.16 1.89 -0.01
C ASP A 67 -10.73 2.40 -0.28
N HIS A 68 -9.87 1.59 -0.88
CA HIS A 68 -8.45 1.94 -1.04
C HIS A 68 -8.06 2.40 -2.46
N PHE A 69 -8.88 2.18 -3.50
CA PHE A 69 -8.60 2.72 -4.83
C PHE A 69 -8.56 4.25 -4.89
N PRO A 70 -9.39 5.01 -4.13
CA PRO A 70 -9.24 6.46 -4.06
C PRO A 70 -7.83 6.89 -3.64
N LEU A 71 -7.17 6.15 -2.74
CA LEU A 71 -5.79 6.43 -2.31
C LEU A 71 -4.79 6.28 -3.47
N VAL A 72 -5.03 5.34 -4.39
CA VAL A 72 -4.21 5.18 -5.60
C VAL A 72 -4.36 6.39 -6.50
N LEU A 73 -5.58 6.90 -6.68
CA LEU A 73 -5.84 8.08 -7.49
C LEU A 73 -5.14 9.32 -6.89
N GLU A 74 -5.20 9.49 -5.57
CA GLU A 74 -4.47 10.54 -4.86
C GLU A 74 -2.96 10.43 -5.06
N TRP A 75 -2.41 9.21 -4.98
CA TRP A 75 -0.99 8.95 -5.20
C TRP A 75 -0.54 9.30 -6.62
N LEU A 76 -1.27 8.81 -7.62
CA LEU A 76 -0.97 9.06 -9.03
C LEU A 76 -1.10 10.54 -9.39
N ALA A 77 -1.96 11.29 -8.71
CA ALA A 77 -2.09 12.73 -8.86
C ALA A 77 -1.01 13.53 -8.10
N GLY A 78 -0.03 12.86 -7.46
CA GLY A 78 1.05 13.51 -6.71
C GLY A 78 0.65 14.04 -5.34
N ARG A 79 -0.57 13.76 -4.86
CA ARG A 79 -1.07 14.23 -3.57
C ARG A 79 -0.67 13.27 -2.44
N TYR A 80 0.63 13.05 -2.29
CA TYR A 80 1.20 12.06 -1.37
C TYR A 80 0.82 12.28 0.10
N GLY A 81 0.56 13.52 0.51
CA GLY A 81 0.10 13.85 1.87
C GLY A 81 -1.29 13.32 2.23
N MET A 82 -2.12 13.00 1.24
CA MET A 82 -3.44 12.39 1.43
C MET A 82 -3.34 10.89 1.74
N VAL A 83 -2.20 10.27 1.47
CA VAL A 83 -1.96 8.84 1.72
C VAL A 83 -1.09 8.68 2.95
N GLN A 84 -1.75 8.53 4.10
CA GLN A 84 -1.08 8.27 5.39
C GLN A 84 -0.75 6.79 5.57
N GLU A 85 0.37 6.47 6.20
CA GLU A 85 0.69 5.09 6.60
C GLU A 85 -0.18 4.64 7.77
N ASN A 86 -0.48 3.34 7.81
CA ASN A 86 -1.29 2.71 8.86
C ASN A 86 -0.74 1.32 9.27
N TYR A 87 0.55 1.09 9.04
CA TYR A 87 1.28 -0.14 9.38
C TYR A 87 2.05 0.02 10.68
#